data_AF-B7PI03-F1
#
_entry.id   AF-B7PI03-F1
#
_cell.length_a   1.000
_cell.length_b   1.000
_cell.length_c   1.000
_cell.angle_alpha   90.00
_cell.angle_beta   90.00
_cell.angle_gamma   90.00
#
_symmetry.space_group_name_H-M   'P 1'
#
loop_
_entity.id
_entity.type
_entity.pdbx_description
1 polymer ?
#
loop_
_entity_poly.entity_id
_entity_poly.type
_entity_poly.pdbx_seq_one_letter_code
_entity_poly.pdbx_strand_id
1 'polypeptide(L)'
;MLGRLFGNGTSPAWGSARDSRGAYLVDRSPRHFEPLLNYLRHGQLVLDGGLSPQGVLEEAKFFGIESLVPVLEQIIQGERGPRDYSPLTRRDVVDALTTTSHLSELRFQGVNLSGADLSRLDLRHINFKWANLQGARLSGANLSYCCLERADLSLANLE
;
A
#
# COMPACT_ATOMS: atom_id res chain seq x y z
N MET A 1 -10.29 -16.68 18.47
CA MET A 1 -10.73 -15.86 19.62
C MET A 1 -12.25 -15.66 19.67
N LEU A 2 -12.89 -15.18 18.60
CA LEU A 2 -14.36 -14.97 18.57
C LEU A 2 -15.18 -16.22 18.86
N GLY A 3 -14.79 -17.38 18.31
CA GLY A 3 -15.45 -18.66 18.61
C GLY A 3 -15.39 -19.08 20.08
N ARG A 4 -14.42 -18.55 20.86
CA ARG A 4 -14.33 -18.77 22.32
C ARG A 4 -15.12 -17.73 23.12
N LEU A 5 -15.33 -16.52 22.59
CA LEU A 5 -16.19 -15.50 23.21
C LEU A 5 -17.67 -15.91 23.20
N PHE A 6 -18.10 -16.62 22.15
CA PHE A 6 -19.49 -17.05 21.93
C PHE A 6 -19.72 -18.57 22.09
N GLY A 7 -18.68 -19.35 22.38
CA GLY A 7 -18.80 -20.78 22.60
C GLY A 7 -19.26 -21.10 24.04
N ASN A 8 -20.21 -22.03 24.20
CA ASN A 8 -20.69 -22.52 25.51
C ASN A 8 -19.66 -23.36 26.30
N GLY A 9 -18.37 -23.22 26.01
CA GLY A 9 -17.29 -23.98 26.64
C GLY A 9 -16.99 -23.48 28.06
N THR A 10 -17.12 -24.38 29.04
CA THR A 10 -16.78 -24.20 30.45
C THR A 10 -15.27 -23.99 30.65
N SER A 11 -14.76 -22.79 30.37
CA SER A 11 -13.45 -22.31 30.85
C SER A 11 -13.32 -20.80 30.58
N PRO A 12 -13.24 -19.94 31.60
CA PRO A 12 -13.01 -18.51 31.41
C PRO A 12 -11.51 -18.28 31.17
N ALA A 13 -10.99 -18.68 30.01
CA ALA A 13 -9.59 -18.45 29.68
C ALA A 13 -9.31 -16.96 29.39
N TRP A 14 -10.34 -16.17 29.08
CA TRP A 14 -10.23 -14.72 28.92
C TRP A 14 -11.30 -14.01 29.74
N GLY A 15 -10.85 -13.19 30.70
CA GLY A 15 -11.68 -12.27 31.47
C GLY A 15 -12.13 -11.08 30.61
N SER A 16 -12.81 -11.33 29.50
CA SER A 16 -13.46 -10.26 28.75
C SER A 16 -14.56 -9.67 29.65
N ALA A 17 -14.31 -8.47 30.17
CA ALA A 17 -15.27 -7.74 30.98
C ALA A 17 -16.55 -7.54 30.16
N ARG A 18 -17.70 -7.87 30.75
CA ARG A 18 -19.00 -7.53 30.17
C ARG A 18 -19.52 -6.26 30.83
N ASP A 19 -20.16 -5.38 30.06
CA ASP A 19 -20.86 -4.24 30.63
C ASP A 19 -22.20 -4.68 31.28
N SER A 20 -22.88 -3.74 31.93
CA SER A 20 -24.20 -3.98 32.57
C SER A 20 -25.30 -4.39 31.58
N ARG A 21 -25.07 -4.27 30.26
CA ARG A 21 -25.98 -4.68 29.19
C ARG A 21 -25.58 -6.02 28.57
N GLY A 22 -24.52 -6.66 29.07
CA GLY A 22 -24.02 -7.94 28.58
C GLY A 22 -23.14 -7.85 27.32
N ALA A 23 -22.75 -6.63 26.90
CA ALA A 23 -21.83 -6.47 25.78
C ALA A 23 -20.40 -6.83 26.20
N TYR A 24 -19.67 -7.53 25.33
CA TYR A 24 -18.26 -7.86 25.56
C TYR A 24 -17.37 -6.67 25.26
N LEU A 25 -16.52 -6.29 26.20
CA LEU A 25 -15.52 -5.24 26.02
C LEU A 25 -14.31 -5.82 25.28
N VAL A 26 -13.96 -5.19 24.17
CA VAL A 26 -12.78 -5.51 23.37
C VAL A 26 -12.01 -4.22 23.17
N ASP A 27 -10.82 -4.14 23.75
CA ASP A 27 -9.93 -2.96 23.67
C ASP A 27 -9.16 -2.95 22.33
N ARG A 28 -9.89 -2.77 21.23
CA ARG A 28 -9.39 -2.82 19.84
C ARG A 28 -10.11 -1.80 18.95
N SER A 29 -9.57 -1.60 17.75
CA SER A 29 -10.11 -0.63 16.79
C SER A 29 -11.45 -1.10 16.21
N PRO A 30 -12.55 -0.36 16.39
CA PRO A 30 -13.84 -0.72 15.80
C PRO A 30 -13.82 -0.65 14.27
N ARG A 31 -13.00 0.25 13.69
CA ARG A 31 -12.92 0.46 12.24
C ARG A 31 -12.31 -0.74 11.50
N HIS A 32 -11.29 -1.37 12.07
CA HIS A 32 -10.65 -2.54 11.46
C HIS A 32 -11.42 -3.84 11.75
N PHE A 33 -12.34 -3.82 12.71
CA PHE A 33 -13.17 -4.96 13.06
C PHE A 33 -14.40 -5.13 12.15
N GLU A 34 -14.96 -4.04 11.64
CA GLU A 34 -16.14 -4.06 10.77
C GLU A 34 -15.99 -4.97 9.53
N PRO A 35 -14.88 -4.94 8.78
CA PRO A 35 -14.66 -5.88 7.67
C PRO A 35 -14.64 -7.35 8.10
N LEU A 36 -14.11 -7.64 9.30
CA LEU A 36 -14.07 -9.00 9.84
C LEU A 36 -15.47 -9.48 10.18
N LEU A 37 -16.31 -8.61 10.75
CA LEU A 37 -17.70 -8.95 11.06
C LEU A 37 -18.50 -9.22 9.78
N ASN A 38 -18.30 -8.41 8.74
CA ASN A 38 -18.91 -8.60 7.43
C ASN A 38 -18.46 -9.91 6.78
N TYR A 39 -17.15 -10.19 6.81
CA TYR A 39 -16.61 -11.46 6.35
C TYR A 39 -17.22 -12.66 7.08
N LEU A 40 -17.40 -12.59 8.41
CA LEU A 40 -18.06 -13.66 9.18
C LEU A 40 -19.55 -13.81 8.85
N ARG A 41 -20.23 -12.75 8.38
CA ARG A 41 -21.64 -12.78 8.03
C ARG A 41 -21.91 -13.39 6.66
N HIS A 42 -21.13 -13.03 5.65
CA HIS A 42 -21.40 -13.38 4.25
C HIS A 42 -20.20 -13.99 3.50
N GLY A 43 -19.07 -14.19 4.17
CA GLY A 43 -17.90 -14.86 3.60
C GLY A 43 -17.10 -14.03 2.60
N GLN A 44 -17.41 -12.74 2.44
CA GLN A 44 -16.72 -11.84 1.51
C GLN A 44 -16.01 -10.72 2.27
N LEU A 45 -14.76 -10.45 1.87
CA LEU A 45 -13.98 -9.35 2.42
C LEU A 45 -14.31 -8.07 1.64
N VAL A 46 -14.80 -7.05 2.36
CA VAL A 46 -15.08 -5.73 1.80
C VAL A 46 -14.19 -4.72 2.53
N LEU A 47 -13.34 -4.02 1.78
CA LEU A 47 -12.45 -2.98 2.30
C LEU A 47 -12.85 -1.63 1.70
N ASP A 48 -13.22 -0.69 2.56
CA ASP A 48 -13.55 0.67 2.12
C ASP A 48 -12.28 1.46 1.78
N GLY A 49 -12.38 2.42 0.84
CA GLY A 49 -11.27 3.18 0.26
C GLY A 49 -10.47 4.10 1.22
N GLY A 50 -10.68 4.00 2.53
CA GLY A 50 -9.89 4.69 3.57
C GLY A 50 -9.36 3.77 4.66
N LEU A 51 -9.53 2.45 4.51
CA LEU A 51 -9.18 1.48 5.53
C LEU A 51 -7.85 0.78 5.19
N SER A 52 -6.92 0.75 6.14
CA SER A 52 -5.63 0.07 5.95
C SER A 52 -5.83 -1.46 5.94
N PRO A 53 -5.47 -2.16 4.84
CA PRO A 53 -5.52 -3.61 4.79
C PRO A 53 -4.61 -4.26 5.85
N GLN A 54 -3.49 -3.61 6.21
CA GLN A 54 -2.60 -4.06 7.28
C GLN A 54 -3.28 -4.00 8.65
N GLY A 55 -4.04 -2.93 8.94
CA GLY A 55 -4.83 -2.84 10.18
C GLY A 55 -5.85 -3.97 10.31
N VAL A 56 -6.51 -4.32 9.20
CA VAL A 56 -7.46 -5.45 9.15
C VAL A 56 -6.77 -6.79 9.31
N LEU A 57 -5.56 -6.97 8.73
CA LEU A 57 -4.76 -8.18 8.90
C LEU A 57 -4.38 -8.43 10.37
N GLU A 58 -3.97 -7.40 11.10
CA GLU A 58 -3.62 -7.52 12.52
C GLU A 58 -4.84 -7.91 13.36
N GLU A 59 -6.01 -7.34 13.08
CA GLU A 59 -7.24 -7.78 13.73
C GLU A 59 -7.63 -9.22 13.36
N ALA A 60 -7.49 -9.62 12.08
CA ALA A 60 -7.78 -10.98 11.65
C ALA A 60 -6.92 -12.01 12.40
N LYS A 61 -5.62 -11.71 12.58
CA LYS A 61 -4.69 -12.52 13.38
C LYS A 61 -5.09 -12.56 14.85
N PHE A 62 -5.40 -11.41 15.45
CA PHE A 62 -5.84 -11.30 16.83
C PHE A 62 -7.11 -12.12 17.10
N PHE A 63 -8.11 -11.98 16.23
CA PHE A 63 -9.37 -12.70 16.37
C PHE A 63 -9.29 -14.19 15.96
N GLY A 64 -8.18 -14.60 15.34
CA GLY A 64 -7.92 -15.97 14.90
C GLY A 64 -8.76 -16.38 13.69
N ILE A 65 -8.97 -15.46 12.75
CA ILE A 65 -9.68 -15.72 11.48
C ILE A 65 -8.62 -16.13 10.44
N GLU A 66 -8.09 -17.35 10.58
CA GLU A 66 -6.97 -17.85 9.77
C GLU A 66 -7.30 -17.92 8.27
N SER A 67 -8.57 -18.11 7.91
CA SER A 67 -9.01 -18.15 6.51
C SER A 67 -8.82 -16.82 5.78
N LEU A 68 -8.78 -15.70 6.50
CA LEU A 68 -8.68 -14.36 5.92
C LEU A 68 -7.23 -13.86 5.83
N VAL A 69 -6.34 -14.41 6.65
CA VAL A 69 -4.91 -14.07 6.68
C VAL A 69 -4.26 -14.17 5.29
N PRO A 70 -4.35 -15.29 4.54
CA PRO A 70 -3.70 -15.40 3.24
C PRO A 70 -4.31 -14.42 2.21
N VAL A 71 -5.61 -14.13 2.31
CA VAL A 71 -6.29 -13.19 1.40
C VAL A 71 -5.80 -11.76 1.65
N LEU A 72 -5.73 -11.34 2.91
CA LEU A 72 -5.24 -10.01 3.29
C LEU A 72 -3.74 -9.87 2.99
N GLU A 73 -2.95 -10.91 3.23
CA GLU A 73 -1.53 -10.93 2.87
C GLU A 73 -1.33 -10.83 1.36
N GLN A 74 -2.15 -11.50 0.55
CA GLN A 74 -2.15 -11.35 -0.91
C GLN A 74 -2.57 -9.95 -1.36
N ILE A 75 -3.57 -9.32 -0.71
CA ILE A 75 -3.97 -7.93 -1.03
C ILE A 75 -2.81 -6.98 -0.72
N ILE A 76 -2.18 -7.13 0.45
CA ILE A 76 -1.01 -6.32 0.86
C ILE A 76 0.19 -6.57 -0.06
N GLN A 77 0.40 -7.81 -0.52
CA GLN A 77 1.45 -8.17 -1.48
C GLN A 77 1.09 -7.83 -2.93
N GLY A 78 -0.19 -7.67 -3.27
CA GLY A 78 -0.64 -7.18 -4.57
C GLY A 78 -0.45 -5.66 -4.69
N GLU A 79 -0.70 -4.92 -3.60
CA GLU A 79 -0.33 -3.51 -3.48
C GLU A 79 1.20 -3.31 -3.37
N ARG A 80 1.89 -4.27 -2.75
CA ARG A 80 3.34 -4.37 -2.73
C ARG A 80 3.79 -5.46 -3.69
N GLY A 81 3.46 -5.31 -4.98
CA GLY A 81 4.15 -6.09 -6.01
C GLY A 81 5.66 -6.05 -5.72
N PRO A 82 6.41 -7.15 -5.95
CA PRO A 82 7.86 -7.12 -5.79
C PRO A 82 8.33 -5.84 -6.46
N ARG A 83 9.12 -5.01 -5.76
CA ARG A 83 9.75 -3.84 -6.37
C ARG A 83 10.59 -4.41 -7.49
N ASP A 84 10.01 -4.49 -8.67
CA ASP A 84 10.68 -4.95 -9.84
C ASP A 84 11.70 -3.85 -10.06
N TYR A 85 12.95 -4.14 -9.67
CA TYR A 85 14.06 -3.24 -9.91
C TYR A 85 14.43 -3.27 -11.40
N SER A 86 13.62 -3.89 -12.25
CA SER A 86 13.69 -3.70 -13.69
C SER A 86 13.60 -2.20 -14.00
N PRO A 87 14.47 -1.67 -14.86
CA PRO A 87 14.38 -0.28 -15.27
C PRO A 87 13.04 -0.04 -15.98
N LEU A 88 12.30 0.97 -15.52
CA LEU A 88 11.10 1.43 -16.21
C LEU A 88 11.46 1.95 -17.60
N THR A 89 10.61 1.64 -18.56
CA THR A 89 10.76 2.11 -19.93
C THR A 89 10.15 3.51 -20.10
N ARG A 90 10.49 4.18 -21.20
CA ARG A 90 9.85 5.45 -21.60
C ARG A 90 8.33 5.35 -21.61
N ARG A 91 7.79 4.21 -22.08
CA ARG A 91 6.35 3.98 -22.16
C ARG A 91 5.71 3.99 -20.79
N ASP A 92 6.30 3.31 -19.82
CA ASP A 92 5.75 3.23 -18.45
C ASP A 92 5.68 4.62 -17.80
N VAL A 93 6.69 5.45 -18.04
CA VAL A 93 6.69 6.84 -17.55
C VAL A 93 5.62 7.68 -18.24
N VAL A 94 5.47 7.56 -19.57
CA VAL A 94 4.42 8.27 -20.31
C VAL A 94 3.03 7.81 -19.90
N ASP A 95 2.83 6.51 -19.71
CA ASP A 95 1.56 5.94 -19.25
C ASP A 95 1.24 6.46 -17.84
N ALA A 96 2.22 6.55 -16.94
CA ALA A 96 2.05 7.15 -15.62
C ALA A 96 1.68 8.66 -15.70
N LEU A 97 2.35 9.42 -16.56
CA LEU A 97 2.10 10.85 -16.77
C LEU A 97 0.70 11.12 -17.35
N THR A 98 0.19 10.23 -18.22
CA THR A 98 -1.11 10.38 -18.88
C THR A 98 -2.26 9.82 -18.04
N THR A 99 -2.03 8.76 -17.27
CA THR A 99 -3.04 8.15 -16.40
C THR A 99 -3.28 8.97 -15.15
N THR A 100 -2.23 9.62 -14.63
CA THR A 100 -2.34 10.35 -13.37
C THR A 100 -2.95 11.72 -13.62
N SER A 101 -3.99 12.04 -12.85
CA SER A 101 -4.63 13.35 -12.89
C SER A 101 -3.63 14.46 -12.58
N HIS A 102 -3.74 15.59 -13.27
CA HIS A 102 -2.95 16.80 -13.01
C HIS A 102 -3.07 17.35 -11.57
N LEU A 103 -4.08 16.89 -10.82
CA LEU A 103 -4.32 17.27 -9.42
C LEU A 103 -3.52 16.44 -8.41
N SER A 104 -2.95 15.30 -8.83
CA SER A 104 -2.19 14.41 -7.95
C SER A 104 -0.70 14.48 -8.27
N GLU A 105 0.12 14.70 -7.24
CA GLU A 105 1.58 14.67 -7.35
C GLU A 105 2.06 13.27 -7.74
N LEU A 106 2.74 13.16 -8.88
CA LEU A 106 3.37 11.91 -9.29
C LEU A 106 4.58 11.60 -8.39
N ARG A 107 4.67 10.35 -7.92
CA ARG A 107 5.75 9.90 -7.03
C ARG A 107 6.54 8.76 -7.68
N PHE A 108 7.76 9.05 -8.13
CA PHE A 108 8.75 8.06 -8.60
C PHE A 108 9.85 7.83 -7.55
N GLN A 109 9.48 7.76 -6.28
CA GLN A 109 10.45 7.61 -5.19
C GLN A 109 11.04 6.19 -5.19
N GLY A 110 12.37 6.08 -5.23
CA GLY A 110 13.06 4.77 -5.20
C GLY A 110 12.88 3.93 -6.48
N VAL A 111 12.40 4.53 -7.56
CA VAL A 111 12.13 3.84 -8.83
C VAL A 111 13.42 3.68 -9.63
N ASN A 112 13.56 2.54 -10.33
CA ASN A 112 14.65 2.34 -11.26
C ASN A 112 14.29 2.86 -12.65
N LEU A 113 15.01 3.89 -13.10
CA LEU A 113 14.94 4.53 -14.41
C LEU A 113 16.31 4.47 -15.11
N SER A 114 17.18 3.52 -14.73
CA SER A 114 18.51 3.43 -15.31
C SER A 114 18.45 3.16 -16.82
N GLY A 115 19.18 3.95 -17.60
CA GLY A 115 19.14 3.90 -19.06
C GLY A 115 17.80 4.32 -19.71
N ALA A 116 16.82 4.78 -18.94
CA ALA A 116 15.51 5.17 -19.46
C ALA A 116 15.63 6.41 -20.37
N ASP A 117 14.87 6.41 -21.47
CA ASP A 117 14.77 7.59 -22.33
C ASP A 117 13.65 8.52 -21.86
N LEU A 118 14.05 9.57 -21.13
CA LEU A 118 13.19 10.60 -20.56
C LEU A 118 13.29 11.93 -21.35
N SER A 119 13.93 11.91 -22.52
CA SER A 119 14.19 13.12 -23.30
C SER A 119 12.90 13.82 -23.72
N ARG A 120 12.89 15.15 -23.61
CA ARG A 120 11.75 16.02 -23.98
C ARG A 120 10.45 15.77 -23.21
N LEU A 121 10.47 15.02 -22.11
CA LEU A 121 9.29 14.83 -21.25
C LEU A 121 9.09 16.02 -20.31
N ASP A 122 7.82 16.33 -20.04
CA ASP A 122 7.45 17.26 -18.97
C ASP A 122 7.37 16.50 -17.64
N LEU A 123 8.40 16.65 -16.82
CA LEU A 123 8.54 15.95 -15.55
C LEU A 123 8.34 16.89 -14.35
N ARG A 124 7.76 18.08 -14.56
CA ARG A 124 7.62 19.10 -13.51
C ARG A 124 6.87 18.60 -12.29
N HIS A 125 7.28 19.06 -11.11
CA HIS A 125 6.68 18.73 -9.81
C HIS A 125 6.70 17.24 -9.42
N ILE A 126 7.50 16.41 -10.10
CA ILE A 126 7.59 14.99 -9.79
C ILE A 126 8.63 14.74 -8.69
N ASN A 127 8.29 13.82 -7.78
CA ASN A 127 9.20 13.42 -6.73
C ASN A 127 10.02 12.18 -7.13
N PHE A 128 11.31 12.39 -7.41
CA PHE A 128 12.32 11.39 -7.75
C PHE A 128 13.26 11.07 -6.58
N LYS A 129 12.85 11.32 -5.33
CA LYS A 129 13.70 11.04 -4.16
C LYS A 129 14.14 9.58 -4.17
N TRP A 130 15.44 9.31 -4.02
CA TRP A 130 16.02 7.96 -4.09
C TRP A 130 15.92 7.23 -5.43
N ALA A 131 15.49 7.88 -6.52
CA ALA A 131 15.38 7.22 -7.83
C ALA A 131 16.77 6.88 -8.40
N ASN A 132 16.87 5.77 -9.12
CA ASN A 132 18.05 5.43 -9.91
C ASN A 132 17.84 5.94 -11.34
N LEU A 133 18.53 7.01 -11.73
CA LEU A 133 18.53 7.61 -13.07
C LEU A 133 19.87 7.38 -13.78
N GLN A 134 20.65 6.37 -13.36
CA GLN A 134 21.98 6.12 -13.91
C GLN A 134 21.89 5.88 -15.43
N GLY A 135 22.63 6.66 -16.23
CA GLY A 135 22.60 6.52 -17.69
C GLY A 135 21.30 6.97 -18.38
N ALA A 136 20.35 7.57 -17.65
CA ALA A 136 19.09 8.03 -18.23
C ALA A 136 19.33 9.18 -19.23
N ARG A 137 18.54 9.22 -20.31
CA ARG A 137 18.57 10.31 -21.30
C ARG A 137 17.54 11.37 -20.90
N LEU A 138 18.01 12.52 -20.43
CA LEU A 138 17.20 13.63 -19.94
C LEU A 138 17.27 14.86 -20.87
N SER A 139 17.80 14.72 -22.08
CA SER A 139 17.99 15.83 -23.01
C SER A 139 16.66 16.54 -23.34
N GLY A 140 16.60 17.84 -23.05
CA GLY A 140 15.39 18.66 -23.21
C GLY A 140 14.22 18.30 -22.28
N ALA A 141 14.41 17.46 -21.25
CA ALA A 141 13.37 17.15 -20.27
C ALA A 141 13.15 18.35 -19.32
N ASN A 142 11.90 18.61 -18.95
CA ASN A 142 11.57 19.67 -17.99
C ASN A 142 11.55 19.13 -16.57
N LEU A 143 12.63 19.36 -15.82
CA LEU A 143 12.78 18.95 -14.42
C LEU A 143 12.47 20.09 -13.41
N SER A 144 11.75 21.13 -13.84
CA SER A 144 11.45 22.26 -12.95
C SER A 144 10.62 21.81 -11.75
N TYR A 145 11.00 22.24 -10.55
CA TYR A 145 10.34 21.88 -9.28
C TYR A 145 10.33 20.38 -8.94
N CYS A 146 11.21 19.57 -9.53
CA CYS A 146 11.37 18.17 -9.16
C CYS A 146 12.14 18.01 -7.84
N CYS A 147 11.80 16.97 -7.07
CA CYS A 147 12.59 16.57 -5.90
C CYS A 147 13.55 15.44 -6.30
N LEU A 148 14.85 15.72 -6.42
CA LEU A 148 15.90 14.76 -6.79
C LEU A 148 16.80 14.39 -5.59
N GLU A 149 16.31 14.57 -4.36
CA GLU A 149 17.09 14.30 -3.16
C GLU A 149 17.53 12.81 -3.12
N ARG A 150 18.85 12.57 -3.03
CA ARG A 150 19.46 11.23 -3.05
C ARG A 150 19.14 10.39 -4.31
N ALA A 151 18.77 11.02 -5.42
CA ALA A 151 18.67 10.33 -6.71
C ALA A 151 20.07 10.08 -7.30
N ASP A 152 20.28 8.93 -7.94
CA ASP A 152 21.52 8.63 -8.66
C ASP A 152 21.42 9.09 -10.11
N LEU A 153 22.13 10.15 -10.48
CA LEU A 153 22.17 10.71 -11.84
C LEU A 153 23.49 10.39 -12.55
N SER A 154 24.26 9.41 -12.07
CA SER A 154 25.56 9.06 -12.64
C SER A 154 25.40 8.65 -14.11
N LEU A 155 26.24 9.20 -15.00
CA LEU A 155 26.17 8.94 -16.46
C LEU A 155 24.88 9.40 -17.15
N ALA A 156 23.98 10.11 -16.47
CA ALA A 156 22.78 10.65 -17.10
C ALA A 156 23.16 11.71 -18.15
N ASN A 157 22.52 11.68 -19.31
CA ASN A 157 22.74 12.65 -20.37
C ASN A 157 21.71 13.79 -20.29
N LEU A 158 22.16 15.00 -19.96
CA LEU A 158 21.32 16.20 -19.88
C LEU A 158 21.44 17.13 -21.11
N GLU A 159 22.35 16.85 -22.05
CA GLU A 159 22.62 17.68 -23.23
C GLU A 159 21.68 17.38 -24.41
#